data_AF-A0A5B7X6U4-F1
#
_entry.id   AF-A0A5B7X6U4-F1
#
_cell.length_a   1.000
_cell.length_b   1.000
_cell.length_c   1.000
_cell.angle_alpha   90.00
_cell.angle_beta   90.00
_cell.angle_gamma   90.00
#
_symmetry.space_group_name_H-M   'P 1'
#
loop_
_entity.id
_entity.type
_entity.pdbx_description
1 polymer ?
#
loop_
_entity_poly.entity_id
_entity_poly.type
_entity_poly.pdbx_seq_one_letter_code
_entity_poly.pdbx_strand_id
1 'polypeptide(L)'
;MKRLLPIISIIFILSCSSDEEGITKEESLNEYSYFLELDIPQFKGNVNGSYMIYQFGHNTYQMGSSSWNPKDDPKEPTRKSLFVLNQENGNNQFVISTPTYDSSSPAEVDEVFGTGIKKLGPGPDNFYIQIRSGNSTFKICEEESVYEIEVLKSKEIFVDHSGIQYMNVWFKIDKVHSANCSGGNSFNIQNALILAQFVQK
;
A
#
# COMPACT_ATOMS: atom_id res chain seq x y z
N MET A 1 -63.40 -2.14 18.93
CA MET A 1 -63.25 -1.08 17.91
C MET A 1 -61.78 -0.71 17.82
N LYS A 2 -61.16 -0.95 16.66
CA LYS A 2 -59.73 -0.75 16.39
C LYS A 2 -59.41 0.75 16.38
N ARG A 3 -58.44 1.19 17.18
CA ARG A 3 -57.86 2.53 17.08
C ARG A 3 -56.47 2.39 16.45
N LEU A 4 -56.38 2.73 15.17
CA LEU A 4 -55.12 2.91 14.45
C LEU A 4 -54.48 4.22 14.93
N LEU A 5 -53.25 4.13 15.43
CA LEU A 5 -52.39 5.28 15.71
C LEU A 5 -51.48 5.50 14.50
N PRO A 6 -51.48 6.68 13.87
CA PRO A 6 -50.53 6.99 12.82
C PRO A 6 -49.17 7.31 13.45
N ILE A 7 -48.15 6.49 13.16
CA ILE A 7 -46.76 6.84 13.42
C ILE A 7 -46.35 7.77 12.28
N ILE A 8 -46.18 9.04 12.60
CA ILE A 8 -45.70 10.08 11.70
C ILE A 8 -44.24 9.79 11.39
N SER A 9 -43.96 9.44 10.13
CA SER A 9 -42.61 9.40 9.58
C SER A 9 -42.01 10.80 9.56
N ILE A 10 -41.05 11.05 10.44
CA ILE A 10 -40.19 12.24 10.35
C ILE A 10 -39.07 11.88 9.37
N ILE A 11 -39.28 12.19 8.09
CA ILE A 11 -38.21 12.19 7.09
C ILE A 11 -37.46 13.51 7.28
N PHE A 12 -36.30 13.47 7.95
CA PHE A 12 -35.35 14.58 7.90
C PHE A 12 -34.68 14.57 6.52
N ILE A 13 -35.29 15.29 5.58
CA ILE A 13 -34.64 15.68 4.32
C ILE A 13 -33.78 16.90 4.66
N LEU A 14 -32.56 16.67 5.14
CA LEU A 14 -31.54 17.71 5.11
C LEU A 14 -30.95 17.72 3.70
N SER A 15 -31.53 18.59 2.88
CA SER A 15 -30.90 19.10 1.67
C SER A 15 -29.60 19.81 2.08
N CYS A 16 -28.46 19.27 1.66
CA CYS A 16 -27.23 20.03 1.53
C CYS A 16 -26.75 19.84 0.09
N SER A 17 -27.10 20.80 -0.75
CA SER A 17 -26.58 20.95 -2.10
C SER A 17 -25.29 21.76 -2.04
N SER A 18 -24.17 21.14 -2.39
CA SER A 18 -23.09 21.78 -3.17
C SER A 18 -22.00 20.74 -3.44
N ASP A 19 -21.81 20.49 -4.72
CA ASP A 19 -20.72 19.81 -5.41
C ASP A 19 -19.37 19.80 -4.66
N GLU A 20 -19.09 18.69 -3.98
CA GLU A 20 -17.76 18.08 -3.94
C GLU A 20 -18.01 16.59 -4.12
N GLU A 21 -17.56 15.99 -5.24
CA GLU A 21 -17.48 14.54 -5.41
C GLU A 21 -16.42 13.99 -4.43
N GLY A 22 -16.77 13.99 -3.14
CA GLY A 22 -16.04 13.34 -2.08
C GLY A 22 -16.71 12.02 -1.75
N ILE A 23 -15.94 10.93 -1.81
CA ILE A 23 -16.38 9.60 -1.35
C ILE A 23 -16.99 9.75 0.05
N THR A 24 -18.22 9.29 0.23
CA THR A 24 -18.88 9.38 1.55
C THR A 24 -18.14 8.51 2.57
N LYS A 25 -18.21 8.86 3.85
CA LYS A 25 -17.54 8.09 4.92
C LYS A 25 -17.98 6.62 4.94
N GLU A 26 -19.24 6.35 4.61
CA GLU A 26 -19.80 5.00 4.51
C GLU A 26 -19.23 4.21 3.32
N GLU A 27 -19.09 4.84 2.15
CA GLU A 27 -18.42 4.25 0.99
C GLU A 27 -16.94 3.96 1.27
N SER A 28 -16.25 4.87 1.97
CA SER A 28 -14.84 4.66 2.35
C SER A 28 -14.63 3.48 3.30
N LEU A 29 -15.57 3.24 4.23
CA LEU A 29 -15.53 2.11 5.16
C LEU A 29 -15.82 0.78 4.46
N ASN A 30 -16.73 0.78 3.49
CA ASN A 30 -17.04 -0.38 2.67
C ASN A 30 -15.87 -0.75 1.75
N GLU A 31 -15.22 0.24 1.14
CA GLU A 31 -14.04 0.05 0.30
C GLU A 31 -12.87 -0.53 1.11
N TYR A 32 -12.64 -0.01 2.31
CA TYR A 32 -11.60 -0.52 3.22
C TYR A 32 -11.85 -1.98 3.64
N SER A 33 -13.08 -2.30 4.06
CA SER A 33 -13.42 -3.66 4.50
C SER A 33 -13.30 -4.65 3.34
N TYR A 34 -13.75 -4.26 2.15
CA TYR A 34 -13.58 -5.05 0.93
C TYR A 34 -12.10 -5.26 0.60
N PHE A 35 -11.28 -4.22 0.70
CA PHE A 35 -9.85 -4.28 0.42
C PHE A 35 -9.11 -5.32 1.28
N LEU A 36 -9.46 -5.45 2.57
CA LEU A 36 -8.85 -6.43 3.47
C LEU A 36 -9.15 -7.89 3.12
N GLU A 37 -10.19 -8.14 2.31
CA GLU A 37 -10.58 -9.48 1.85
C GLU A 37 -9.93 -9.85 0.49
N LEU A 38 -9.27 -8.91 -0.18
CA LEU A 38 -8.62 -9.15 -1.47
C LEU A 38 -7.35 -9.99 -1.32
N ASP A 39 -7.06 -10.84 -2.29
CA ASP A 39 -5.84 -11.67 -2.36
C ASP A 39 -4.93 -11.32 -3.56
N ILE A 40 -5.43 -10.51 -4.49
CA ILE A 40 -4.71 -10.08 -5.70
C ILE A 40 -3.87 -8.84 -5.41
N PRO A 41 -2.53 -8.90 -5.58
CA PRO A 41 -1.66 -7.74 -5.37
C PRO A 41 -2.04 -6.54 -6.24
N GLN A 42 -2.10 -5.37 -5.61
CA GLN A 42 -2.57 -4.14 -6.23
C GLN A 42 -2.08 -2.88 -5.50
N PHE A 43 -2.08 -1.77 -6.21
CA PHE A 43 -1.94 -0.42 -5.71
C PHE A 43 -3.15 0.40 -6.18
N LYS A 44 -3.80 1.10 -5.27
CA LYS A 44 -4.88 2.07 -5.55
C LYS A 44 -4.63 3.32 -4.75
N GLY A 45 -4.85 4.50 -5.33
CA GLY A 45 -4.72 5.77 -4.60
C GLY A 45 -4.62 6.98 -5.50
N ASN A 46 -4.66 8.17 -4.90
CA ASN A 46 -4.47 9.43 -5.61
C ASN A 46 -2.98 9.78 -5.62
N VAL A 47 -2.39 9.94 -6.80
CA VAL A 47 -0.98 10.31 -7.00
C VAL A 47 -0.94 11.61 -7.78
N ASN A 48 -0.40 12.68 -7.19
CA ASN A 48 -0.34 14.02 -7.78
C ASN A 48 -1.67 14.49 -8.41
N GLY A 49 -2.78 14.22 -7.72
CA GLY A 49 -4.13 14.62 -8.17
C GLY A 49 -4.78 13.69 -9.19
N SER A 50 -4.10 12.62 -9.63
CA SER A 50 -4.67 11.60 -10.50
C SER A 50 -4.95 10.31 -9.73
N TYR A 51 -6.17 9.77 -9.84
CA TYR A 51 -6.48 8.46 -9.28
C TYR A 51 -5.85 7.35 -10.12
N MET A 52 -5.11 6.45 -9.48
CA MET A 52 -4.39 5.35 -10.13
C MET A 52 -4.82 4.01 -9.55
N ILE A 53 -4.98 3.01 -10.43
CA ILE A 53 -5.25 1.61 -10.07
C ILE A 53 -4.29 0.72 -10.86
N TYR A 54 -3.33 0.11 -10.17
CA TYR A 54 -2.42 -0.89 -10.73
C TYR A 54 -2.74 -2.23 -10.09
N GLN A 55 -3.24 -3.19 -10.86
CA GLN A 55 -3.65 -4.49 -10.34
C GLN A 55 -3.00 -5.61 -11.14
N PHE A 56 -2.44 -6.59 -10.42
CA PHE A 56 -1.88 -7.79 -11.03
C PHE A 56 -2.94 -8.54 -11.86
N GLY A 57 -2.57 -8.95 -13.08
CA GLY A 57 -3.48 -9.68 -13.97
C GLY A 57 -2.90 -9.96 -15.36
N HIS A 58 -3.64 -10.78 -16.12
CA HIS A 58 -3.28 -11.10 -17.50
C HIS A 58 -3.45 -9.87 -18.42
N ASN A 59 -2.42 -9.55 -19.23
CA ASN A 59 -2.39 -8.37 -20.11
C ASN A 59 -2.54 -7.03 -19.37
N THR A 60 -2.20 -6.97 -18.08
CA THR A 60 -2.24 -5.74 -17.27
C THR A 60 -0.89 -5.46 -16.60
N TYR A 61 -0.79 -5.65 -15.30
CA TYR A 61 0.43 -5.51 -14.52
C TYR A 61 0.93 -6.91 -14.14
N GLN A 62 2.22 -7.13 -14.35
CA GLN A 62 2.94 -8.30 -13.86
C GLN A 62 3.52 -7.98 -12.49
N MET A 63 3.50 -8.96 -11.58
CA MET A 63 4.10 -8.82 -10.27
C MET A 63 5.50 -9.43 -10.22
N GLY A 64 6.37 -8.85 -9.39
CA GLY A 64 7.66 -9.42 -9.05
C GLY A 64 7.94 -9.20 -7.56
N SER A 65 8.48 -10.23 -6.92
CA SER A 65 8.88 -10.18 -5.52
C SER A 65 10.29 -10.73 -5.38
N SER A 66 11.10 -10.09 -4.55
CA SER A 66 12.45 -10.56 -4.25
C SER A 66 12.81 -10.30 -2.80
N SER A 67 13.77 -11.07 -2.29
CA SER A 67 14.44 -10.83 -1.01
C SER A 67 15.93 -11.02 -1.22
N TRP A 68 16.74 -10.10 -0.70
CA TRP A 68 18.20 -10.18 -0.83
C TRP A 68 18.88 -9.80 0.48
N ASN A 69 20.12 -10.26 0.61
CA ASN A 69 20.98 -9.83 1.70
C ASN A 69 21.71 -8.53 1.32
N PRO A 70 21.59 -7.44 2.09
CA PRO A 70 22.33 -6.20 1.82
C PRO A 70 23.84 -6.27 2.14
N LYS A 71 24.33 -7.31 2.82
CA LYS A 71 25.72 -7.45 3.30
C LYS A 71 26.60 -8.41 2.46
N ASP A 72 26.11 -8.90 1.32
CA ASP A 72 26.82 -9.83 0.42
C ASP A 72 27.32 -11.15 1.05
N ASP A 73 26.75 -11.57 2.19
CA ASP A 73 27.01 -12.89 2.81
C ASP A 73 25.75 -13.78 2.71
N PRO A 74 25.76 -14.88 1.94
CA PRO A 74 24.59 -15.74 1.80
C PRO A 74 24.15 -16.43 3.12
N LYS A 75 24.99 -16.48 4.16
CA LYS A 75 24.67 -17.09 5.46
C LYS A 75 24.05 -16.12 6.45
N GLU A 76 24.27 -14.83 6.26
CA GLU A 76 23.69 -13.80 7.11
C GLU A 76 22.17 -13.76 6.92
N PRO A 77 21.35 -13.72 7.99
CA PRO A 77 19.89 -13.76 7.89
C PRO A 77 19.26 -12.37 7.64
N THR A 78 20.06 -11.31 7.62
CA THR A 78 19.59 -9.96 7.29
C THR A 78 19.03 -9.90 5.86
N ARG A 79 17.79 -9.41 5.72
CA ARG A 79 17.08 -9.30 4.44
C ARG A 79 16.56 -7.89 4.22
N LYS A 80 16.40 -7.57 2.94
CA LYS A 80 15.50 -6.54 2.44
C LYS A 80 14.62 -7.18 1.37
N SER A 81 13.32 -6.90 1.42
CA SER A 81 12.36 -7.47 0.48
C SER A 81 11.73 -6.39 -0.38
N LEU A 82 11.44 -6.73 -1.63
CA LEU A 82 10.89 -5.85 -2.65
C LEU A 82 9.65 -6.50 -3.25
N PHE A 83 8.65 -5.67 -3.50
CA PHE A 83 7.51 -5.99 -4.32
C PHE A 83 7.41 -4.95 -5.44
N VAL A 84 7.07 -5.43 -6.64
CA VAL A 84 6.92 -4.61 -7.84
C VAL A 84 5.64 -5.02 -8.56
N LEU A 85 4.84 -4.03 -8.97
CA LEU A 85 3.86 -4.15 -10.04
C LEU A 85 4.40 -3.40 -11.25
N ASN A 86 4.54 -4.07 -12.39
CA ASN A 86 5.06 -3.48 -13.61
C ASN A 86 4.08 -3.73 -14.76
N GLN A 87 3.65 -2.67 -15.44
CA GLN A 87 2.88 -2.82 -16.66
C GLN A 87 3.73 -3.52 -17.72
N GLU A 88 3.16 -4.38 -18.55
CA GLU A 88 3.91 -5.18 -19.54
C GLU A 88 4.74 -4.33 -20.52
N ASN A 89 4.26 -3.13 -20.88
CA ASN A 89 4.99 -2.18 -21.73
C ASN A 89 6.10 -1.40 -20.97
N GLY A 90 6.23 -1.61 -19.66
CA GLY A 90 7.19 -0.93 -18.79
C GLY A 90 6.86 0.53 -18.42
N ASN A 91 5.79 1.12 -18.95
CA ASN A 91 5.53 2.56 -18.77
C ASN A 91 5.06 2.93 -17.36
N ASN A 92 4.34 2.03 -16.68
CA ASN A 92 3.84 2.25 -15.34
C ASN A 92 4.41 1.18 -14.39
N GLN A 93 4.85 1.62 -13.21
CA GLN A 93 5.41 0.74 -12.20
C GLN A 93 5.06 1.24 -10.80
N PHE A 94 4.71 0.32 -9.91
CA PHE A 94 4.69 0.56 -8.47
C PHE A 94 5.74 -0.33 -7.82
N VAL A 95 6.49 0.23 -6.89
CA VAL A 95 7.53 -0.46 -6.13
C VAL A 95 7.35 -0.14 -4.66
N ILE A 96 7.46 -1.15 -3.81
CA ILE A 96 7.63 -1.00 -2.37
C ILE A 96 8.77 -1.91 -1.90
N SER A 97 9.63 -1.39 -1.04
CA SER A 97 10.65 -2.20 -0.37
C SER A 97 10.59 -2.01 1.14
N THR A 98 10.87 -3.08 1.86
CA THR A 98 10.92 -3.07 3.32
C THR A 98 12.14 -2.30 3.84
N PRO A 99 12.14 -1.92 5.13
CA PRO A 99 13.39 -1.73 5.85
C PRO A 99 14.21 -3.03 5.88
N THR A 100 15.44 -2.92 6.35
CA THR A 100 16.32 -4.07 6.62
C THR A 100 15.88 -4.77 7.89
N TYR A 101 15.82 -6.10 7.90
CA TYR A 101 15.41 -6.89 9.07
C TYR A 101 16.10 -8.26 9.09
N ASP A 102 16.28 -8.86 10.26
CA ASP A 102 16.72 -10.24 10.43
C ASP A 102 15.54 -11.20 10.19
N SER A 103 15.55 -11.93 9.07
CA SER A 103 14.47 -12.86 8.71
C SER A 103 14.47 -14.15 9.54
N SER A 104 15.46 -14.34 10.41
CA SER A 104 15.50 -15.41 11.40
C SER A 104 14.95 -14.99 12.77
N SER A 105 14.72 -13.69 12.99
CA SER A 105 14.16 -13.12 14.21
C SER A 105 12.66 -12.86 14.06
N PRO A 106 11.77 -13.63 14.71
CA PRO A 106 10.34 -13.39 14.65
C PRO A 106 9.92 -11.99 15.12
N ALA A 107 10.68 -11.40 16.06
CA ALA A 107 10.43 -10.07 16.56
C ALA A 107 10.71 -8.99 15.50
N GLU A 108 11.78 -9.12 14.73
CA GLU A 108 12.08 -8.18 13.64
C GLU A 108 11.15 -8.38 12.45
N VAL A 109 10.74 -9.62 12.16
CA VAL A 109 9.71 -9.90 11.16
C VAL A 109 8.38 -9.23 11.54
N ASP A 110 7.96 -9.32 12.81
CA ASP A 110 6.76 -8.64 13.31
C ASP A 110 6.94 -7.11 13.35
N GLU A 111 8.14 -6.60 13.63
CA GLU A 111 8.43 -5.16 13.56
C GLU A 111 8.21 -4.62 12.13
N VAL A 112 8.54 -5.39 11.09
CA VAL A 112 8.34 -4.97 9.69
C VAL A 112 6.91 -5.23 9.22
N PHE A 113 6.37 -6.42 9.43
CA PHE A 113 5.12 -6.89 8.81
C PHE A 113 3.93 -7.00 9.76
N GLY A 114 4.15 -6.78 11.06
CA GLY A 114 3.09 -6.70 12.05
C GLY A 114 2.29 -5.41 11.92
N THR A 115 1.03 -5.47 12.33
CA THR A 115 0.08 -4.35 12.20
C THR A 115 0.58 -3.10 12.93
N GLY A 116 0.36 -1.94 12.34
CA GLY A 116 0.66 -0.65 12.94
C GLY A 116 1.38 0.32 12.00
N ILE A 117 1.64 1.50 12.53
CA ILE A 117 2.25 2.62 11.81
C ILE A 117 3.76 2.40 11.69
N LYS A 118 4.29 2.53 10.48
CA LYS A 118 5.71 2.39 10.13
C LYS A 118 6.20 3.65 9.42
N LYS A 119 7.50 3.91 9.48
CA LYS A 119 8.11 5.03 8.78
C LYS A 119 8.23 4.76 7.28
N LEU A 120 7.98 5.79 6.49
CA LEU A 120 8.02 5.76 5.04
C LEU A 120 8.98 6.85 4.52
N GLY A 121 10.06 6.45 3.85
CA GLY A 121 11.08 7.35 3.36
C GLY A 121 12.27 6.62 2.72
N PRO A 122 13.26 7.36 2.20
CA PRO A 122 14.53 6.77 1.82
C PRO A 122 15.31 6.29 3.07
N GLY A 123 16.26 5.40 2.85
CA GLY A 123 17.11 4.83 3.90
C GLY A 123 16.88 3.33 4.14
N PRO A 124 17.78 2.68 4.91
CA PRO A 124 17.72 1.25 5.17
C PRO A 124 16.67 0.87 6.22
N ASP A 125 16.22 1.83 7.06
CA ASP A 125 15.35 1.57 8.22
C ASP A 125 13.89 1.97 7.99
N ASN A 126 13.56 2.43 6.79
CA ASN A 126 12.22 2.86 6.41
C ASN A 126 11.66 1.97 5.31
N PHE A 127 10.33 1.90 5.22
CA PHE A 127 9.71 1.48 3.98
C PHE A 127 10.00 2.51 2.90
N TYR A 128 10.26 2.04 1.69
CA TYR A 128 10.44 2.90 0.53
C TYR A 128 9.40 2.58 -0.53
N ILE A 129 8.83 3.62 -1.14
CA ILE A 129 7.91 3.49 -2.26
C ILE A 129 8.40 4.31 -3.46
N GLN A 130 8.11 3.79 -4.65
CA GLN A 130 8.32 4.50 -5.91
C GLN A 130 7.17 4.20 -6.86
N ILE A 131 6.71 5.23 -7.54
CA ILE A 131 5.69 5.11 -8.60
C ILE A 131 6.28 5.70 -9.87
N ARG A 132 6.35 4.92 -10.94
CA ARG A 132 6.61 5.41 -12.29
C ARG A 132 5.30 5.50 -13.04
N SER A 133 5.04 6.64 -13.66
CA SER A 133 3.95 6.80 -14.62
C SER A 133 4.43 7.53 -15.87
N GLY A 134 4.48 6.80 -16.99
CA GLY A 134 5.11 7.26 -18.22
C GLY A 134 6.58 7.63 -17.99
N ASN A 135 6.93 8.88 -18.30
CA ASN A 135 8.30 9.40 -18.12
C ASN A 135 8.55 9.99 -16.73
N SER A 136 7.55 9.98 -15.85
CA SER A 136 7.66 10.56 -14.50
C SER A 136 7.90 9.47 -13.47
N THR A 137 8.85 9.72 -12.57
CA THR A 137 9.10 8.88 -11.39
C THR A 137 8.84 9.70 -10.15
N PHE A 138 7.99 9.18 -9.26
CA PHE A 138 7.61 9.79 -8.01
C PHE A 138 8.09 8.93 -6.84
N LYS A 139 8.73 9.57 -5.86
CA LYS A 139 9.28 8.92 -4.66
C LYS A 139 9.50 9.97 -3.58
N ILE A 140 9.67 9.53 -2.33
CA ILE A 140 10.13 10.40 -1.24
C ILE A 140 11.66 10.53 -1.37
N CYS A 141 12.16 11.75 -1.27
CA CYS A 141 13.59 12.07 -1.43
C CYS A 141 14.23 12.65 -0.16
N GLU A 142 13.43 12.96 0.86
CA GLU A 142 13.89 13.54 2.14
C GLU A 142 14.29 12.41 3.11
N GLU A 143 15.53 12.39 3.59
CA GLU A 143 16.04 11.36 4.53
C GLU A 143 15.33 11.35 5.88
N GLU A 144 14.97 12.52 6.40
CA GLU A 144 14.18 12.65 7.63
C GLU A 144 12.69 12.83 7.31
N SER A 145 12.09 11.81 6.71
CA SER A 145 10.66 11.81 6.40
C SER A 145 9.81 11.63 7.66
N VAL A 146 8.85 12.53 7.85
CA VAL A 146 7.75 12.37 8.83
C VAL A 146 6.58 11.56 8.27
N TYR A 147 6.76 10.95 7.09
CA TYR A 147 5.69 10.22 6.41
C TYR A 147 5.56 8.80 6.96
N GLU A 148 4.34 8.30 6.89
CA GLU A 148 3.95 7.04 7.50
C GLU A 148 3.26 6.12 6.49
N ILE A 149 3.43 4.83 6.71
CA ILE A 149 2.66 3.76 6.08
C ILE A 149 2.13 2.85 7.18
N GLU A 150 0.84 2.56 7.14
CA GLU A 150 0.19 1.70 8.13
C GLU A 150 0.09 0.28 7.57
N VAL A 151 0.62 -0.70 8.30
CA VAL A 151 0.35 -2.12 8.03
C VAL A 151 -0.98 -2.47 8.68
N LEU A 152 -1.96 -2.82 7.87
CA LEU A 152 -3.32 -3.13 8.33
C LEU A 152 -3.50 -4.61 8.66
N LYS A 153 -2.82 -5.47 7.88
CA LYS A 153 -2.93 -6.92 7.93
C LYS A 153 -1.71 -7.52 7.24
N SER A 154 -1.29 -8.67 7.73
CA SER A 154 -0.34 -9.55 7.03
C SER A 154 -0.85 -10.99 7.09
N LYS A 155 -0.53 -11.77 6.06
CA LYS A 155 -0.97 -13.17 5.94
C LYS A 155 0.05 -13.97 5.14
N GLU A 156 0.56 -15.03 5.75
CA GLU A 156 1.32 -16.06 5.05
C GLU A 156 0.40 -16.82 4.09
N ILE A 157 0.86 -17.04 2.86
CA ILE A 157 0.01 -17.57 1.77
C ILE A 157 0.56 -18.84 1.16
N PHE A 158 1.88 -19.04 1.10
CA PHE A 158 2.42 -20.24 0.46
C PHE A 158 3.86 -20.56 0.89
N VAL A 159 4.14 -21.86 1.03
CA VAL A 159 5.48 -22.46 0.93
C VAL A 159 5.48 -23.20 -0.39
N ASP A 160 6.25 -22.76 -1.38
CA ASP A 160 6.33 -23.50 -2.64
C ASP A 160 7.09 -24.82 -2.49
N HIS A 161 7.08 -25.66 -3.54
CA HIS A 161 7.84 -26.92 -3.52
C HIS A 161 9.36 -26.71 -3.39
N SER A 162 9.84 -25.49 -3.62
CA SER A 162 11.22 -25.06 -3.34
C SER A 162 11.43 -24.53 -1.91
N GLY A 163 10.39 -24.50 -1.08
CA GLY A 163 10.46 -24.05 0.30
C GLY A 163 10.34 -22.53 0.48
N ILE A 164 10.07 -21.77 -0.58
CA ILE A 164 10.00 -20.30 -0.53
C ILE A 164 8.70 -19.87 0.13
N GLN A 165 8.83 -19.01 1.14
CA GLN A 165 7.71 -18.46 1.90
C GLN A 165 7.28 -17.10 1.39
N TYR A 166 6.00 -16.96 1.08
CA TYR A 166 5.38 -15.70 0.66
C TYR A 166 4.43 -15.15 1.73
N MET A 167 4.45 -13.82 1.88
CA MET A 167 3.55 -13.07 2.75
C MET A 167 2.85 -11.97 1.96
N ASN A 168 1.52 -11.96 2.03
CA ASN A 168 0.72 -10.82 1.60
C ASN A 168 0.63 -9.81 2.74
N VAL A 169 0.75 -8.53 2.40
CA VAL A 169 0.71 -7.41 3.35
C VAL A 169 -0.16 -6.31 2.78
N TRP A 170 -1.15 -5.88 3.58
CA TRP A 170 -2.09 -4.82 3.25
C TRP A 170 -1.63 -3.56 3.95
N PHE A 171 -1.36 -2.52 3.16
CA PHE A 171 -0.95 -1.22 3.67
C PHE A 171 -1.97 -0.14 3.34
N LYS A 172 -1.91 0.91 4.15
CA LYS A 172 -2.59 2.18 3.93
C LYS A 172 -1.62 3.34 4.03
N ILE A 173 -1.81 4.32 3.16
CA ILE A 173 -1.16 5.63 3.24
C ILE A 173 -2.26 6.68 3.19
N ASP A 174 -2.42 7.42 4.29
CA ASP A 174 -3.39 8.52 4.35
C ASP A 174 -2.93 9.68 3.48
N LYS A 175 -1.70 10.17 3.73
CA LYS A 175 -1.14 11.29 3.00
C LYS A 175 0.39 11.29 3.04
N VAL A 176 1.00 11.48 1.87
CA VAL A 176 2.41 11.81 1.69
C VAL A 176 2.46 13.09 0.87
N HIS A 177 3.30 14.03 1.27
CA HIS A 177 3.59 15.21 0.46
C HIS A 177 5.07 15.55 0.57
N SER A 178 5.89 14.96 -0.30
CA SER A 178 7.31 15.24 -0.37
C SER A 178 7.57 16.30 -1.45
N ALA A 179 8.19 17.41 -1.05
CA ALA A 179 8.62 18.46 -1.94
C ALA A 179 10.09 18.24 -2.34
N ASN A 180 10.55 18.92 -3.39
CA ASN A 180 11.98 19.11 -3.68
C ASN A 180 12.81 17.85 -4.01
N CYS A 181 12.23 16.86 -4.70
CA CYS A 181 13.08 15.87 -5.34
C CYS A 181 13.88 16.52 -6.48
N SER A 182 15.14 16.13 -6.65
CA SER A 182 16.04 16.62 -7.71
C SER A 182 15.35 16.43 -9.07
N GLY A 183 14.78 17.51 -9.63
CA GLY A 183 13.87 17.44 -10.79
C GLY A 183 12.57 18.26 -10.67
N GLY A 184 12.29 18.85 -9.50
CA GLY A 184 11.23 19.86 -9.32
C GLY A 184 9.79 19.32 -9.20
N ASN A 185 9.59 18.01 -9.31
CA ASN A 185 8.27 17.40 -9.16
C ASN A 185 8.02 17.05 -7.68
N SER A 186 6.95 17.59 -7.10
CA SER A 186 6.43 17.13 -5.82
C SER A 186 5.89 15.70 -5.95
N PHE A 187 6.01 14.93 -4.88
CA PHE A 187 5.35 13.64 -4.73
C PHE A 187 4.22 13.74 -3.72
N ASN A 188 2.99 13.64 -4.19
CA ASN A 188 1.79 13.62 -3.37
C ASN A 188 1.08 12.27 -3.55
N ILE A 189 0.86 11.55 -2.44
CA ILE A 189 -0.02 10.39 -2.38
C ILE A 189 -1.11 10.66 -1.36
N GLN A 190 -2.35 10.32 -1.68
CA GLN A 190 -3.47 10.37 -0.75
C GLN A 190 -4.35 9.14 -0.86
N ASN A 191 -4.86 8.68 0.29
CA ASN A 191 -5.83 7.58 0.40
C ASN A 191 -5.41 6.34 -0.39
N ALA A 192 -4.16 5.92 -0.25
CA ALA A 192 -3.65 4.78 -0.98
C ALA A 192 -3.82 3.47 -0.19
N LEU A 193 -4.25 2.43 -0.89
CA LEU A 193 -4.38 1.06 -0.41
C LEU A 193 -3.48 0.15 -1.25
N ILE A 194 -2.68 -0.67 -0.59
CA ILE A 194 -1.62 -1.45 -1.23
C ILE A 194 -1.68 -2.89 -0.73
N LEU A 195 -1.94 -3.84 -1.61
CA LEU A 195 -1.72 -5.25 -1.33
C LEU A 195 -0.44 -5.68 -2.02
N ALA A 196 0.61 -5.92 -1.25
CA ALA A 196 1.92 -6.34 -1.74
C ALA A 196 2.23 -7.77 -1.28
N GLN A 197 3.00 -8.49 -2.09
CA GLN A 197 3.49 -9.83 -1.77
C GLN A 197 5.00 -9.81 -1.61
N PHE A 198 5.52 -10.26 -0.47
CA PHE A 198 6.95 -10.32 -0.20
C PHE A 198 7.41 -11.76 -0.05
N VAL A 199 8.66 -12.01 -0.46
CA VAL A 199 9.40 -13.22 -0.11
C VAL A 199 9.98 -13.04 1.30
N GLN A 200 9.76 -14.02 2.18
CA GLN A 200 10.30 -14.01 3.55
C GLN A 200 11.56 -14.86 3.71
N LYS A 201 11.62 -16.02 3.06
CA LYS A 201 12.72 -16.98 3.16
C LYS A 201 12.71 -17.94 1.98
#